data_AF-F3GLZ5-F1
#
_entry.id   AF-F3GLZ5-F1
#
_cell.length_a   1.000
_cell.length_b   1.000
_cell.length_c   1.000
_cell.angle_alpha   90.00
_cell.angle_beta   90.00
_cell.angle_gamma   90.00
#
_symmetry.space_group_name_H-M   'P 1'
#
loop_
_entity.id
_entity.type
_entity.pdbx_description
1 polymer ?
#
loop_
_entity_poly.entity_id
_entity_poly.type
_entity_poly.pdbx_seq_one_letter_code
_entity_poly.pdbx_strand_id
1 'polypeptide(L)'
;DTAGLAAMCQLKAIESGADHIDTAISSFAWGTSHPGTESMVAALKGSEFDTGLDLELLQEIGLYFYAVRKKYHQFESEFTAVDTRVQVNQVPGGMISNLANQLKEQGALNRMSEVLAEIPRVRKDLGYPPL
;
A
#
# COMPACT_ATOMS: atom_id res chain seq x y z
N ASP A 1 -0.87 2.08 -0.20
CA ASP A 1 -0.12 3.28 0.19
C ASP A 1 1.26 3.28 -0.48
N THR A 2 1.33 2.73 -1.70
CA THR A 2 2.61 2.39 -2.32
C THR A 2 3.43 3.65 -2.57
N ALA A 3 2.77 4.72 -3.00
CA ALA A 3 3.41 6.01 -3.21
C ALA A 3 3.67 6.80 -1.92
N GLY A 4 3.19 6.33 -0.76
CA GLY A 4 3.23 7.08 0.50
C GLY A 4 2.29 8.29 0.54
N LEU A 5 1.30 8.33 -0.36
CA LEU A 5 0.36 9.44 -0.48
C LEU A 5 -1.06 9.09 -0.03
N ALA A 6 -1.35 7.82 0.27
CA ALA A 6 -2.74 7.38 0.40
C ALA A 6 -3.43 8.02 1.61
N ALA A 7 -2.74 8.18 2.75
CA ALA A 7 -3.30 8.88 3.91
C ALA A 7 -3.65 10.35 3.60
N MET A 8 -2.81 11.05 2.82
CA MET A 8 -3.08 12.42 2.40
C MET A 8 -4.25 12.51 1.42
N CYS A 9 -4.32 11.57 0.46
CA CYS A 9 -5.45 11.47 -0.46
C CYS A 9 -6.76 11.18 0.29
N GLN A 10 -6.73 10.26 1.27
CA GLN A 10 -7.89 9.96 2.11
C GLN A 10 -8.31 11.17 2.94
N LEU A 11 -7.37 11.90 3.55
CA LEU A 11 -7.70 13.11 4.28
C LEU A 11 -8.41 14.14 3.38
N LYS A 12 -7.92 14.35 2.15
CA LYS A 12 -8.61 15.22 1.18
C LYS A 12 -9.96 14.70 0.73
N ALA A 13 -10.14 13.39 0.62
CA ALA A 13 -11.43 12.79 0.32
C ALA A 13 -12.43 13.03 1.45
N ILE A 14 -12.02 12.87 2.71
CA ILE A 14 -12.83 13.13 3.89
C ILE A 14 -13.26 14.60 3.94
N GLU A 15 -12.30 15.53 3.76
CA GLU A 15 -12.60 16.97 3.67
C GLU A 15 -13.54 17.33 2.51
N SER A 16 -13.62 16.47 1.48
CA SER A 16 -14.51 16.64 0.33
C SER A 16 -15.85 15.90 0.49
N GLY A 17 -16.13 15.32 1.66
CA GLY A 17 -17.40 14.66 1.96
C GLY A 17 -17.45 13.15 1.68
N ALA A 18 -16.31 12.46 1.61
CA ALA A 18 -16.32 10.99 1.56
C ALA A 18 -16.85 10.39 2.87
N ASP A 19 -17.87 9.53 2.78
CA ASP A 19 -18.47 8.88 3.96
C ASP A 19 -17.58 7.78 4.57
N HIS A 20 -16.78 7.10 3.74
CA HIS A 20 -15.99 5.94 4.15
C HIS A 20 -14.61 5.95 3.48
N ILE A 21 -13.61 5.40 4.19
CA ILE A 21 -12.26 5.15 3.70
C ILE A 21 -11.82 3.72 4.06
N ASP A 22 -10.96 3.13 3.23
CA ASP A 22 -10.36 1.83 3.51
C ASP A 22 -9.01 1.99 4.20
N THR A 23 -8.86 1.36 5.36
CA THR A 23 -7.61 1.34 6.14
C THR A 23 -7.25 -0.10 6.52
N ALA A 24 -6.03 -0.31 6.98
CA ALA A 24 -5.58 -1.58 7.54
C ALA A 24 -4.96 -1.34 8.92
N ILE A 25 -5.04 -2.33 9.80
CA ILE A 25 -4.36 -2.26 11.10
C ILE A 25 -2.85 -2.09 10.90
N SER A 26 -2.19 -1.27 11.72
CA SER A 26 -0.79 -0.86 11.55
C SER A 26 0.17 -2.02 11.26
N SER A 27 -0.02 -3.17 11.90
CA SER A 27 0.83 -4.35 11.68
C SER A 27 0.75 -4.95 10.27
N PHE A 28 -0.23 -4.57 9.45
CA PHE A 28 -0.41 -4.95 8.04
C PHE A 28 -0.63 -3.74 7.11
N ALA A 29 -0.37 -2.52 7.56
CA ALA A 29 -0.57 -1.29 6.81
C ALA A 29 0.68 -0.84 6.04
N TRP A 30 0.53 0.25 5.27
CA TRP A 30 1.55 0.94 4.47
C TRP A 30 2.16 0.13 3.33
N GLY A 31 3.04 0.78 2.57
CA GLY A 31 3.63 0.22 1.36
C GLY A 31 2.52 -0.20 0.39
N THR A 32 2.56 -1.44 -0.06
CA THR A 32 1.54 -1.97 -0.98
C THR A 32 0.16 -2.18 -0.35
N SER A 33 0.02 -2.04 0.98
CA SER A 33 -1.25 -2.16 1.72
C SER A 33 -1.95 -0.79 1.92
N HIS A 34 -3.08 -0.74 2.62
CA HIS A 34 -3.80 0.50 2.94
C HIS A 34 -3.09 1.33 4.03
N PRO A 35 -3.43 2.62 4.19
CA PRO A 35 -3.00 3.42 5.34
C PRO A 35 -3.38 2.80 6.69
N GLY A 36 -2.59 3.08 7.71
CA GLY A 36 -2.83 2.60 9.07
C GLY A 36 -4.12 3.16 9.67
N THR A 37 -5.01 2.28 10.15
CA THR A 37 -6.25 2.65 10.84
C THR A 37 -5.95 3.55 12.03
N GLU A 38 -4.98 3.17 12.86
CA GLU A 38 -4.56 3.93 14.05
C GLU A 38 -4.10 5.34 13.69
N SER A 39 -3.36 5.49 12.59
CA SER A 39 -2.90 6.80 12.12
C SER A 39 -4.05 7.69 11.66
N MET A 40 -5.02 7.14 10.94
CA MET A 40 -6.19 7.92 10.50
C MET A 40 -7.08 8.30 11.68
N VAL A 41 -7.36 7.37 12.60
CA VAL A 41 -8.13 7.65 13.82
C VAL A 41 -7.46 8.73 14.67
N ALA A 42 -6.13 8.63 14.87
CA ALA A 42 -5.39 9.65 15.61
C ALA A 42 -5.40 11.01 14.91
N ALA A 43 -5.30 11.04 13.57
CA ALA A 43 -5.30 12.27 12.80
C ALA A 43 -6.65 13.00 12.80
N LEU A 44 -7.76 12.27 12.87
CA LEU A 44 -9.12 12.83 12.85
C LEU A 44 -9.68 13.11 14.24
N LYS A 45 -9.01 12.65 15.30
CA LYS A 45 -9.47 12.79 16.69
C LYS A 45 -9.69 14.27 17.06
N GLY A 46 -10.87 14.59 17.59
CA GLY A 46 -11.27 15.93 17.99
C GLY A 46 -11.62 16.88 16.84
N SER A 47 -11.64 16.39 15.60
CA SER A 47 -12.16 17.14 14.45
C SER A 47 -13.65 16.88 14.23
N GLU A 48 -14.27 17.56 13.26
CA GLU A 48 -15.63 17.25 12.82
C GLU A 48 -15.77 15.85 12.19
N PHE A 49 -14.65 15.23 11.81
CA PHE A 49 -14.56 13.90 11.21
C PHE A 49 -14.11 12.83 12.21
N ASP A 50 -14.20 13.09 13.53
CA ASP A 50 -13.80 12.12 14.55
C ASP A 50 -14.57 10.80 14.37
N THR A 51 -13.81 9.70 14.28
CA THR A 51 -14.36 8.36 14.05
C THR A 51 -15.05 7.77 15.28
N GLY A 52 -14.75 8.28 16.48
CA GLY A 52 -15.22 7.71 17.75
C GLY A 52 -14.60 6.34 18.10
N LEU A 53 -13.62 5.86 17.34
CA LEU A 53 -12.94 4.60 17.60
C LEU A 53 -11.94 4.73 18.75
N ASP A 54 -11.86 3.68 19.58
CA ASP A 54 -10.90 3.61 20.67
C ASP A 54 -9.51 3.22 20.17
N LEU A 55 -8.57 4.15 20.31
CA LEU A 55 -7.20 3.96 19.84
C LEU A 55 -6.42 2.92 20.66
N GLU A 56 -6.74 2.73 21.94
CA GLU A 56 -6.09 1.72 22.79
C GLU A 56 -6.52 0.31 22.37
N LEU A 57 -7.82 0.11 22.12
CA LEU A 57 -8.35 -1.16 21.59
C LEU A 57 -7.76 -1.49 20.21
N LEU A 58 -7.62 -0.48 19.34
CA LEU A 58 -6.98 -0.67 18.04
C LEU A 58 -5.51 -1.09 18.21
N GLN A 59 -4.76 -0.47 19.12
CA GLN A 59 -3.37 -0.87 19.39
C GLN A 59 -3.26 -2.30 19.92
N GLU A 60 -4.21 -2.76 20.75
CA GLU A 60 -4.26 -4.16 21.21
C GLU A 60 -4.43 -5.13 20.02
N ILE A 61 -5.34 -4.81 19.09
CA ILE A 61 -5.53 -5.57 17.85
C ILE A 61 -4.25 -5.55 17.00
N GLY A 62 -3.59 -4.40 16.90
CA GLY A 62 -2.32 -4.22 16.20
C GLY A 62 -1.23 -5.16 16.73
N LEU A 63 -1.09 -5.24 18.07
CA LEU A 63 -0.13 -6.12 18.74
C LEU A 63 -0.44 -7.60 18.52
N TYR A 64 -1.71 -7.99 18.57
CA TYR A 64 -2.13 -9.36 18.24
C TYR A 64 -1.67 -9.74 16.83
N PHE A 65 -1.99 -8.91 15.84
CA PHE A 65 -1.64 -9.18 14.46
C PHE A 65 -0.14 -9.06 14.17
N TYR A 66 0.59 -8.23 14.90
CA TYR A 66 2.05 -8.20 14.85
C TYR A 66 2.66 -9.55 15.24
N ALA A 67 2.13 -10.20 16.28
CA ALA A 67 2.56 -11.55 16.66
C ALA A 67 2.18 -12.60 15.59
N VAL A 68 1.00 -12.48 14.98
CA VAL A 68 0.55 -13.36 13.89
C VAL A 68 1.44 -13.23 12.65
N ARG A 69 1.77 -12.01 12.23
CA ARG A 69 2.57 -11.72 11.02
C ARG A 69 3.93 -12.44 11.02
N LYS A 70 4.56 -12.59 12.20
CA LYS A 70 5.82 -13.34 12.35
C LYS A 70 5.75 -14.77 11.83
N LYS A 71 4.58 -15.42 11.88
CA LYS A 71 4.37 -16.78 11.34
C LYS A 71 4.50 -16.84 9.81
N TYR A 72 4.35 -15.70 9.14
CA TYR A 72 4.32 -15.58 7.68
C TYR A 72 5.58 -14.94 7.10
N HIS A 73 6.67 -14.84 7.87
CA HIS A 73 7.94 -14.21 7.42
C HIS A 73 8.46 -14.73 6.07
N GLN A 74 8.22 -16.02 5.75
CA GLN A 74 8.61 -16.63 4.47
C GLN A 74 7.86 -16.08 3.24
N PHE A 75 6.73 -15.42 3.44
CA PHE A 75 5.90 -14.82 2.38
C PHE A 75 6.01 -13.30 2.34
N GLU A 76 6.80 -12.70 3.21
CA GLU A 76 7.03 -11.26 3.21
C GLU A 76 7.75 -10.83 1.94
N SER A 77 7.27 -9.75 1.34
CA SER A 77 7.91 -9.15 0.19
C SER A 77 9.00 -8.17 0.64
N GLU A 78 10.13 -8.15 -0.06
CA GLU A 78 11.13 -7.10 0.09
C GLU A 78 10.61 -5.73 -0.41
N PHE A 79 9.47 -5.71 -1.11
CA PHE A 79 8.82 -4.53 -1.67
C PHE A 79 7.67 -3.99 -0.78
N THR A 80 7.80 -4.11 0.54
CA THR A 80 6.80 -3.63 1.52
C THR A 80 6.99 -2.16 1.89
N ALA A 81 8.07 -1.52 1.46
CA ALA A 81 8.32 -0.11 1.70
C ALA A 81 7.52 0.81 0.76
N VAL A 82 7.44 2.08 1.13
CA VAL A 82 6.96 3.14 0.25
C VAL A 82 7.91 3.26 -0.96
N ASP A 83 7.33 3.25 -2.16
CA ASP A 83 8.01 3.42 -3.43
C ASP A 83 7.32 4.51 -4.26
N THR A 84 7.90 5.72 -4.24
CA THR A 84 7.39 6.87 -4.99
C THR A 84 7.55 6.73 -6.50
N ARG A 85 8.39 5.80 -6.99
CA ARG A 85 8.58 5.54 -8.42
C ARG A 85 7.31 5.02 -9.08
N VAL A 86 6.35 4.51 -8.29
CA VAL A 86 5.02 4.10 -8.75
C VAL A 86 4.28 5.21 -9.50
N GLN A 87 4.52 6.48 -9.14
CA GLN A 87 3.92 7.63 -9.82
C GLN A 87 4.41 7.77 -11.27
N VAL A 88 5.59 7.25 -11.57
CA VAL A 88 6.21 7.32 -12.91
C VAL A 88 5.87 6.08 -13.72
N ASN A 89 6.02 4.89 -13.14
CA ASN A 89 5.85 3.63 -13.86
C ASN A 89 4.38 3.13 -13.89
N GLN A 90 3.52 3.66 -13.02
CA GLN A 90 2.09 3.34 -12.92
C GLN A 90 1.78 1.83 -12.74
N VAL A 91 2.70 1.09 -12.11
CA VAL A 91 2.51 -0.35 -11.88
C VAL A 91 1.84 -0.58 -10.51
N PRO A 92 0.68 -1.25 -10.43
CA PRO A 92 0.04 -1.58 -9.15
C PRO A 92 0.98 -2.35 -8.21
N GLY A 93 0.89 -2.08 -6.90
CA GLY A 93 1.82 -2.65 -5.91
C GLY A 93 1.87 -4.18 -5.90
N GLY A 94 0.71 -4.84 -5.93
CA GLY A 94 0.62 -6.30 -6.00
C GLY A 94 1.18 -6.90 -7.31
N MET A 95 1.15 -6.13 -8.40
CA MET A 95 1.79 -6.55 -9.65
C MET A 95 3.32 -6.51 -9.55
N ILE A 96 3.90 -5.52 -8.86
CA ILE A 96 5.36 -5.42 -8.65
C ILE A 96 5.88 -6.63 -7.87
N SER A 97 5.23 -6.98 -6.75
CA SER A 97 5.64 -8.14 -5.93
C SER A 97 5.54 -9.45 -6.71
N ASN A 98 4.45 -9.63 -7.47
CA ASN A 98 4.27 -10.83 -8.29
C ASN A 98 5.32 -10.92 -9.41
N LEU A 99 5.58 -9.80 -10.10
CA LEU A 99 6.60 -9.72 -11.13
C LEU A 99 8.01 -10.01 -10.57
N ALA A 100 8.31 -9.52 -9.37
CA ALA A 100 9.58 -9.81 -8.71
C ALA A 100 9.77 -11.31 -8.44
N ASN A 101 8.72 -11.97 -7.94
CA ASN A 101 8.75 -13.41 -7.71
C ASN A 101 8.93 -14.19 -9.03
N GLN A 102 8.21 -13.82 -10.08
CA GLN A 102 8.35 -14.43 -11.41
C GLN A 102 9.76 -14.26 -11.99
N LEU A 103 10.34 -13.07 -11.90
CA LEU A 103 11.71 -12.82 -12.36
C LEU A 103 12.75 -13.57 -11.53
N LYS A 104 12.52 -13.73 -10.22
CA LYS A 104 13.38 -14.52 -9.34
C LYS A 104 13.36 -16.00 -9.71
N GLU A 105 12.19 -16.58 -9.99
CA GLU A 105 12.04 -17.96 -10.47
C GLU A 105 12.76 -18.18 -11.82
N GLN A 106 12.82 -17.15 -12.66
CA GLN A 106 13.50 -17.18 -13.96
C GLN A 106 14.99 -16.82 -13.89
N GLY A 107 15.53 -16.52 -12.71
CA GLY A 107 16.93 -16.07 -12.56
C GLY A 107 17.23 -14.71 -13.21
N ALA A 108 16.20 -13.90 -13.46
CA ALA A 108 16.28 -12.63 -14.20
C ALA A 108 15.95 -11.40 -13.32
N LEU A 109 16.03 -11.54 -11.99
CA LEU A 109 15.70 -10.47 -11.04
C LEU A 109 16.50 -9.18 -11.27
N ASN A 110 17.74 -9.30 -11.74
CA ASN A 110 18.60 -8.18 -12.11
C ASN A 110 18.03 -7.31 -13.25
N ARG A 111 17.05 -7.82 -14.01
CA ARG A 111 16.39 -7.13 -15.12
C ARG A 111 15.11 -6.41 -14.70
N MET A 112 14.77 -6.37 -13.41
CA MET A 112 13.56 -5.69 -12.91
C MET A 112 13.43 -4.26 -13.45
N SER A 113 14.53 -3.49 -13.43
CA SER A 113 14.55 -2.11 -13.93
C SER A 113 14.23 -2.02 -15.43
N GLU A 114 14.71 -2.97 -16.24
CA GLU A 114 14.40 -3.02 -17.68
C GLU A 114 12.91 -3.30 -17.90
N VAL A 115 12.34 -4.26 -17.16
CA VAL A 115 10.92 -4.60 -17.27
C VAL A 115 10.03 -3.42 -16.86
N LEU A 116 10.35 -2.76 -15.74
CA LEU A 116 9.61 -1.58 -15.29
C LEU A 116 9.68 -0.42 -16.30
N ALA A 117 10.77 -0.27 -17.04
CA ALA A 117 10.90 0.73 -18.10
C ALA A 117 10.11 0.38 -19.36
N GLU A 118 9.87 -0.92 -19.62
CA GLU A 118 9.16 -1.40 -20.79
C GLU A 118 7.62 -1.38 -20.61
N ILE A 119 7.13 -1.54 -19.37
CA ILE A 119 5.68 -1.53 -19.07
C ILE A 119 4.94 -0.30 -19.65
N PRO A 120 5.41 0.96 -19.47
CA PRO A 120 4.75 2.12 -20.06
C PRO A 120 4.72 2.11 -21.59
N ARG A 121 5.74 1.51 -22.24
CA ARG A 121 5.82 1.41 -23.71
C ARG A 121 4.81 0.41 -24.23
N VAL A 122 4.77 -0.80 -23.65
CA VAL A 122 3.77 -1.81 -23.97
C VAL A 122 2.35 -1.28 -23.75
N ARG A 123 2.12 -0.57 -22.64
CA ARG A 123 0.82 0.03 -22.36
C ARG A 123 0.44 1.08 -23.41
N LYS A 124 1.39 1.87 -23.89
CA LYS A 124 1.16 2.83 -24.99
C LYS A 124 0.82 2.11 -26.30
N ASP A 125 1.57 1.06 -26.65
CA ASP A 125 1.36 0.29 -27.87
C ASP A 125 -0.02 -0.39 -27.90
N LEU A 126 -0.55 -0.75 -26.71
CA LEU A 126 -1.89 -1.31 -26.53
C LEU A 126 -3.01 -0.24 -26.39
N GLY A 127 -2.70 1.05 -26.54
CA GLY A 127 -3.70 2.13 -26.50
C GLY A 127 -4.10 2.59 -25.08
N TYR A 128 -3.19 2.51 -24.12
CA TYR A 128 -3.39 2.92 -22.72
C TYR A 128 -4.54 2.21 -21.97
N PRO A 129 -4.61 0.87 -21.98
CA PRO A 129 -5.60 0.17 -21.17
C PRO A 129 -5.41 0.51 -19.68
N PRO A 130 -6.49 0.49 -18.88
CA PRO A 130 -6.35 0.50 -17.42
C PRO A 130 -5.59 -0.76 -17.00
N LEU A 131 -4.68 -0.59 -16.02
CA LEU A 131 -3.91 -1.66 -15.37
C LEU A 131 -4.54 -2.05 -14.05
#